data_AF-A0AAW6MA39-F1
#
_entry.id   AF-A0AAW6MA39-F1
#
_cell.length_a   1.000
_cell.length_b   1.000
_cell.length_c   1.000
_cell.angle_alpha   90.00
_cell.angle_beta   90.00
_cell.angle_gamma   90.00
#
_symmetry.space_group_name_H-M   'P 1'
#
loop_
_entity.id
_entity.type
_entity.pdbx_description
1 polymer ?
#
loop_
_entity_poly.entity_id
_entity_poly.type
_entity_poly.pdbx_seq_one_letter_code
_entity_poly.pdbx_strand_id
1 'polypeptide(L)'
;VTDAGKTCIQVIDDGKGMSETDARLAFERHATSKIRQSADLFALRTMGFRGEALASVAAVAEVELKTRMSNEELGTRIVIAGSKVESQEAVSCPKGSN
;
A
#
# COMPACT_ATOMS: atom_id res chain seq x y z
N VAL A 1 -14.76 -6.10 9.42
CA VAL A 1 -15.49 -6.24 8.15
C VAL A 1 -16.94 -5.83 8.38
N THR A 2 -17.42 -4.77 7.72
CA THR A 2 -18.82 -4.32 7.78
C THR A 2 -19.57 -4.82 6.55
N ASP A 3 -20.83 -5.20 6.69
CA ASP A 3 -21.69 -5.72 5.61
C ASP A 3 -20.99 -6.75 4.69
N ALA A 4 -20.29 -7.73 5.29
CA ALA A 4 -19.53 -8.77 4.60
C ALA A 4 -18.48 -8.25 3.57
N GLY A 5 -17.99 -7.02 3.76
CA GLY A 5 -16.97 -6.40 2.91
C GLY A 5 -17.53 -5.57 1.76
N LYS A 6 -18.87 -5.44 1.65
CA LYS A 6 -19.51 -4.59 0.64
C LYS A 6 -19.33 -3.11 0.92
N THR A 7 -19.35 -2.74 2.21
CA THR A 7 -19.19 -1.34 2.63
C THR A 7 -17.73 -1.01 2.90
N CYS A 8 -17.02 -1.87 3.63
CA CYS A 8 -15.62 -1.62 3.98
C CYS A 8 -14.87 -2.92 4.27
N ILE A 9 -13.65 -2.98 3.74
CA ILE A 9 -12.63 -3.95 4.10
C ILE A 9 -11.47 -3.16 4.71
N GLN A 10 -11.10 -3.52 5.93
CA GLN A 10 -9.95 -2.94 6.63
C GLN A 10 -8.95 -4.06 6.94
N VAL A 11 -7.69 -3.79 6.64
CA VAL A 11 -6.56 -4.67 6.94
C VAL A 11 -5.57 -3.85 7.74
N ILE A 12 -5.15 -4.37 8.89
CA ILE A 12 -4.18 -3.73 9.77
C ILE A 12 -3.05 -4.72 9.98
N ASP A 13 -1.82 -4.27 9.78
CA ASP A 13 -0.61 -5.04 10.07
C ASP A 13 0.40 -4.23 10.89
N ASP A 14 1.30 -4.95 11.55
CA ASP A 14 2.42 -4.45 12.36
C ASP A 14 3.78 -4.60 11.64
N GLY A 15 3.72 -4.68 10.30
CA GLY A 15 4.86 -4.86 9.42
C GLY A 15 5.82 -3.69 9.45
N LYS A 16 6.74 -3.65 8.48
CA LYS A 16 7.76 -2.59 8.43
C LYS A 16 7.21 -1.22 8.01
N GLY A 17 5.98 -1.17 7.50
CA GLY A 17 5.39 0.02 6.89
C GLY A 17 6.08 0.41 5.58
N MET A 18 5.72 1.59 5.08
CA MET A 18 6.26 2.18 3.86
C MET A 18 6.74 3.62 4.16
N SER A 19 7.75 4.06 3.41
CA SER A 19 8.11 5.47 3.35
C SER A 19 7.02 6.27 2.64
N GLU A 20 7.02 7.59 2.78
CA GLU A 20 6.10 8.48 2.07
C GLU A 20 6.09 8.22 0.55
N THR A 21 7.28 8.10 -0.05
CA THR A 21 7.44 7.83 -1.47
C THR A 21 6.93 6.44 -1.85
N ASP A 22 7.26 5.42 -1.05
CA ASP A 22 6.80 4.05 -1.31
C ASP A 22 5.28 3.93 -1.16
N ALA A 23 4.67 4.62 -0.19
CA ALA A 23 3.23 4.63 0.02
C ALA A 23 2.49 5.16 -1.22
N ARG A 24 3.05 6.18 -1.89
CA ARG A 24 2.54 6.67 -3.17
C ARG A 24 2.78 5.69 -4.32
N LEU A 25 4.01 5.21 -4.47
CA LEU A 25 4.39 4.30 -5.56
C LEU A 25 3.68 2.94 -5.48
N ALA A 26 3.30 2.48 -4.29
CA ALA A 26 2.64 1.20 -4.09
C ALA A 26 1.30 1.07 -4.85
N PHE A 27 0.67 2.20 -5.21
CA PHE A 27 -0.58 2.25 -5.97
C PHE A 27 -0.37 2.52 -7.46
N GLU A 28 0.86 2.73 -7.92
CA GLU A 28 1.19 2.85 -9.34
C GLU A 28 1.25 1.46 -9.99
N ARG A 29 0.93 1.40 -11.28
CA ARG A 29 1.02 0.14 -12.05
C ARG A 29 2.47 -0.27 -12.23
N HIS A 30 2.72 -1.58 -12.25
CA HIS A 30 4.04 -2.16 -12.44
C HIS A 30 5.08 -1.76 -11.38
N ALA A 31 4.65 -1.21 -10.24
CA ALA A 31 5.52 -0.81 -9.15
C ALA A 31 5.61 -1.91 -8.10
N THR A 32 6.82 -2.46 -7.89
CA THR A 32 7.06 -3.45 -6.84
C THR A 32 8.46 -3.36 -6.26
N SER A 33 8.58 -3.60 -4.96
CA SER A 33 9.88 -3.68 -4.26
C SER A 33 10.44 -5.11 -4.19
N LYS A 34 9.75 -6.10 -4.77
CA LYS A 34 9.99 -7.53 -4.54
C LYS A 34 10.88 -8.22 -5.59
N ILE A 35 10.95 -7.66 -6.79
CA ILE A 35 11.80 -8.14 -7.88
C ILE A 35 12.44 -6.95 -8.59
N ARG A 36 13.63 -7.12 -9.17
CA ARG A 36 14.36 -6.07 -9.89
C ARG A 36 14.76 -6.46 -11.30
N GLN A 37 14.87 -7.76 -11.56
CA GLN A 37 15.31 -8.30 -12.86
C GLN A 37 14.51 -9.56 -13.23
N SER A 38 14.53 -9.92 -14.52
CA SER A 38 13.80 -11.08 -15.04
C SER A 38 14.18 -12.40 -14.37
N ALA A 39 15.45 -12.56 -13.97
CA ALA A 39 15.94 -13.76 -13.28
C ALA A 39 15.22 -14.00 -11.94
N ASP A 40 14.76 -12.94 -11.26
CA ASP A 40 14.10 -13.05 -9.95
C ASP A 40 12.74 -13.76 -10.05
N LEU A 41 12.11 -13.77 -11.25
CA LEU A 41 10.84 -14.47 -11.50
C LEU A 41 10.96 -15.99 -11.30
N PHE A 42 12.14 -16.55 -11.51
CA PHE A 42 12.39 -17.99 -11.35
C PHE A 42 12.81 -18.37 -9.92
N ALA A 43 13.02 -17.38 -9.05
CA ALA A 43 13.48 -17.55 -7.67
C ALA A 43 12.60 -16.79 -6.67
N LEU A 44 11.28 -16.75 -6.93
CA LEU A 44 10.32 -16.04 -6.08
C LEU A 44 10.29 -16.61 -4.65
N ARG A 45 10.56 -15.74 -3.68
CA ARG A 45 10.49 -16.06 -2.23
C ARG A 45 9.42 -15.25 -1.50
N THR A 46 8.65 -14.45 -2.21
CA THR A 46 7.65 -13.54 -1.63
C THR A 46 6.29 -13.75 -2.29
N MET A 47 5.22 -13.50 -1.54
CA MET A 47 3.86 -13.53 -2.08
C MET A 47 3.57 -12.23 -2.85
N GLY A 48 3.26 -12.37 -4.13
CA GLY A 48 3.06 -11.28 -5.07
C GLY A 48 4.37 -10.66 -5.59
N PHE A 49 4.39 -10.26 -6.86
CA PHE A 49 5.57 -9.68 -7.52
C PHE A 49 5.21 -8.80 -8.73
N ARG A 50 3.91 -8.70 -9.05
CA ARG A 50 3.43 -8.04 -10.28
C ARG A 50 3.32 -6.52 -10.17
N GLY A 51 3.22 -6.00 -8.94
CA GLY A 51 2.97 -4.57 -8.72
C GLY A 51 1.59 -4.09 -9.16
N GLU A 52 0.60 -4.99 -9.26
CA GLU A 52 -0.73 -4.64 -9.80
C GLU A 52 -1.85 -4.66 -8.76
N ALA A 53 -1.66 -5.29 -7.60
CA ALA A 53 -2.77 -5.57 -6.68
C ALA A 53 -3.43 -4.30 -6.16
N LEU A 54 -2.65 -3.39 -5.56
CA LEU A 54 -3.15 -2.15 -5.00
C LEU A 54 -3.65 -1.19 -6.08
N ALA A 55 -2.93 -1.08 -7.20
CA ALA A 55 -3.36 -0.29 -8.36
C ALA A 55 -4.72 -0.77 -8.91
N SER A 56 -4.96 -2.09 -8.96
CA SER A 56 -6.21 -2.67 -9.43
C SER A 56 -7.37 -2.38 -8.48
N VAL A 57 -7.14 -2.42 -7.16
CA VAL A 57 -8.15 -2.06 -6.16
C VAL A 57 -8.49 -0.58 -6.23
N ALA A 58 -7.49 0.30 -6.29
CA ALA A 58 -7.67 1.75 -6.38
C ALA A 58 -8.36 2.22 -7.67
N ALA A 59 -8.39 1.40 -8.72
CA ALA A 59 -9.11 1.69 -9.95
C ALA A 59 -10.64 1.54 -9.81
N VAL A 60 -11.12 0.77 -8.83
CA VAL A 60 -12.54 0.43 -8.66
C VAL A 60 -13.10 0.74 -7.27
N ALA A 61 -12.27 1.24 -6.35
CA ALA A 61 -12.65 1.58 -5.00
C ALA A 61 -11.92 2.84 -4.53
N GLU A 62 -12.50 3.50 -3.53
CA GLU A 62 -11.79 4.49 -2.72
C GLU A 62 -10.93 3.75 -1.69
N VAL A 63 -9.67 4.15 -1.60
CA VAL A 63 -8.68 3.52 -0.71
C VAL A 63 -8.05 4.58 0.17
N GLU A 64 -8.01 4.29 1.46
CA GLU A 64 -7.16 4.99 2.42
C GLU A 64 -6.06 4.03 2.87
N LEU A 65 -4.82 4.52 2.91
CA LEU A 65 -3.70 3.85 3.55
C LEU A 65 -3.13 4.81 4.58
N LYS A 66 -2.92 4.35 5.82
CA LYS A 66 -1.92 4.97 6.70
C LYS A 66 -0.80 4.00 6.99
N THR A 67 0.43 4.49 6.99
CA THR A 67 1.59 3.63 7.20
C THR A 67 2.74 4.39 7.83
N ARG A 68 3.50 3.71 8.68
CA ARG A 68 4.68 4.28 9.33
C ARG A 68 5.79 3.25 9.47
N MET A 69 7.01 3.67 9.16
CA MET A 69 8.21 2.89 9.43
C MET A 69 8.67 3.03 10.88
N SER A 70 9.32 2.00 11.43
CA SER A 70 9.74 1.99 12.84
C SER A 70 10.76 3.08 13.20
N ASN A 71 11.49 3.59 12.21
CA ASN A 71 12.49 4.65 12.36
C ASN A 71 11.93 6.06 12.14
N GLU A 72 10.61 6.20 11.92
CA GLU A 72 9.95 7.49 11.70
C GLU A 72 9.00 7.83 12.86
N GLU A 73 8.97 9.10 13.23
CA GLU A 73 8.09 9.60 14.30
C GLU A 73 6.64 9.73 13.82
N LEU A 74 6.45 10.19 12.59
CA LEU A 74 5.16 10.29 11.91
C LEU A 74 5.08 9.30 10.75
N GLY A 75 3.87 8.87 10.43
CA GLY A 75 3.58 8.10 9.22
C GLY A 75 2.99 8.97 8.13
N THR A 76 2.62 8.32 7.02
CA THR A 76 1.93 8.94 5.88
C THR A 76 0.51 8.40 5.81
N ARG A 77 -0.47 9.28 5.64
CA ARG A 77 -1.83 8.96 5.19
C ARG A 77 -1.95 9.35 3.73
N ILE A 78 -2.44 8.45 2.89
CA ILE A 78 -2.75 8.69 1.49
C ILE A 78 -4.18 8.25 1.19
N VAL A 79 -4.92 9.08 0.46
CA VAL A 79 -6.29 8.79 -0.01
C VAL A 79 -6.28 8.77 -1.53
N ILE A 80 -6.85 7.70 -2.09
CA ILE A 80 -6.83 7.43 -3.53
C ILE A 80 -8.23 7.06 -4.01
N ALA A 81 -8.67 7.69 -5.08
CA ALA A 81 -9.93 7.37 -5.75
C ALA A 81 -9.75 7.38 -7.27
N GLY A 82 -10.27 6.36 -7.96
CA GLY A 82 -10.17 6.26 -9.42
C GLY A 82 -8.73 6.31 -9.94
N SER A 83 -7.82 5.64 -9.24
CA SER A 83 -6.36 5.65 -9.50
C SER A 83 -5.69 7.03 -9.42
N LYS A 84 -6.29 8.01 -8.74
CA LYS A 84 -5.70 9.33 -8.49
C LYS A 84 -5.49 9.55 -7.00
N VAL A 85 -4.35 10.13 -6.65
CA VAL A 85 -4.06 10.57 -5.28
C VAL A 85 -4.85 11.85 -5.02
N GLU A 86 -5.81 11.78 -4.11
CA GLU A 86 -6.64 12.92 -3.70
C GLU A 86 -5.95 13.72 -2.58
N SER A 87 -5.30 13.02 -1.64
CA SER A 87 -4.53 13.66 -0.58
C SER A 87 -3.37 12.78 -0.09
N GLN A 88 -2.33 13.44 0.41
CA GLN A 88 -1.18 12.82 1.05
C GLN A 88 -0.70 13.74 2.18
N GLU A 89 -0.69 13.24 3.40
CA GLU A 89 -0.39 14.04 4.60
C GLU A 89 0.34 13.23 5.67
N ALA A 90 1.12 13.93 6.50
CA ALA A 90 1.75 13.31 7.67
C ALA A 90 0.69 13.02 8.75
N VAL A 91 0.76 11.84 9.37
CA VAL A 91 -0.21 11.41 10.39
C VAL A 91 0.48 10.65 11.52
N SER A 92 -0.04 10.80 12.74
CA SER A 92 0.34 9.91 13.85
C SER A 92 -0.40 8.58 13.70
N CYS A 93 0.34 7.48 13.51
CA CYS A 93 -0.20 6.13 13.45
C CYS A 93 0.79 5.10 14.04
N PRO A 94 0.34 3.90 14.42
CA PRO A 94 1.24 2.81 14.82
C PRO A 94 2.20 2.40 13.69
N LYS A 95 3.28 1.71 14.03
CA LYS A 95 4.17 1.07 13.03
C LYS A 95 3.37 0.03 12.24
N GLY A 96 3.57 -0.01 10.93
CA GLY A 96 2.90 -0.95 10.02
C GLY A 96 2.04 -0.23 8.99
N SER A 97 0.93 -0.85 8.58
CA SER A 97 -0.03 -0.30 7.62
C SER A 97 -1.47 -0.57 8.03
N ASN A 98 -2.37 0.40 7.82
CA ASN A 98 -3.80 0.29 8.11
C ASN A 98 -4.71 1.06 7.13
#